data_AF-A0A0V1NLN3-F1
#
_entry.id   AF-A0A0V1NLN3-F1
#
_cell.length_a   1.000
_cell.length_b   1.000
_cell.length_c   1.000
_cell.angle_alpha   90.00
_cell.angle_beta   90.00
_cell.angle_gamma   90.00
#
_symmetry.space_group_name_H-M   'P 1'
#
loop_
_entity.id
_entity.type
_entity.pdbx_description
1 polymer ?
#
loop_
_entity_poly.entity_id
_entity_poly.type
_entity_poly.pdbx_seq_one_letter_code
_entity_poly.pdbx_strand_id
1 'polypeptide(L)'
;MRLCGGVCVIDDHQTHVWKWSAENQLISTVFAAVQLLIVAASFAQHAYSMCNGEGVFNCQFNTTVAGKNHSQFLAVDVIVFDYGLFQQLLGTDKCVANHLDGGYMRFVWCLVHLISLLLLLVQVALLPRTAQPALLRPAVFVQSIYSLGLIILLLATLPKMLSALINRFGEVSTNTSIYFAGTFFNWIFTLILWHFYWYVKALRRGPTARGGKRLYND
;
A
#
# COMPACT_ATOMS: atom_id res chain seq x y z
N MET A 1 17.30 -8.72 -4.72
CA MET A 1 16.76 -8.57 -6.08
C MET A 1 17.43 -7.40 -6.80
N ARG A 2 17.77 -7.54 -8.10
CA ARG A 2 18.31 -6.43 -8.92
C ARG A 2 17.23 -5.89 -9.84
N LEU A 3 16.92 -4.60 -9.73
CA LEU A 3 15.97 -3.88 -10.57
C LEU A 3 16.72 -2.95 -11.55
N CYS A 4 16.14 -2.72 -12.72
CA CYS A 4 16.65 -1.79 -13.75
C CYS A 4 18.14 -1.99 -14.08
N GLY A 5 18.54 -3.22 -14.40
CA GLY A 5 19.92 -3.52 -14.80
C GLY A 5 20.97 -3.40 -13.68
N GLY A 6 20.55 -3.38 -12.41
CA GLY A 6 21.45 -3.27 -11.24
C GLY A 6 21.56 -1.86 -10.66
N VAL A 7 20.80 -0.91 -11.20
CA VAL A 7 20.69 0.48 -10.68
C VAL A 7 20.08 0.52 -9.28
N CYS A 8 19.11 -0.35 -9.00
CA CYS A 8 18.54 -0.56 -7.68
C CYS A 8 18.75 -2.02 -7.28
N VAL A 9 19.48 -2.24 -6.19
CA VAL A 9 19.74 -3.57 -5.64
C VAL A 9 19.14 -3.63 -4.25
N ILE A 10 18.11 -4.44 -4.09
CA ILE A 10 17.49 -4.71 -2.79
C ILE A 10 18.16 -5.96 -2.25
N ASP A 11 19.08 -5.80 -1.31
CA ASP A 11 19.64 -6.91 -0.54
C ASP A 11 18.80 -7.17 0.70
N ASP A 12 19.12 -8.20 1.48
CA ASP A 12 18.32 -8.56 2.66
C ASP A 12 18.46 -7.50 3.78
N HIS A 13 19.66 -6.94 3.97
CA HIS A 13 19.93 -5.93 5.01
C HIS A 13 19.80 -4.48 4.51
N GLN A 14 20.23 -4.20 3.28
CA GLN A 14 20.31 -2.84 2.72
C GLN A 14 19.73 -2.79 1.31
N THR A 15 19.18 -1.63 0.97
CA THR A 15 18.80 -1.28 -0.40
C THR A 15 19.79 -0.26 -0.93
N HIS A 16 20.36 -0.55 -2.08
CA HIS A 16 21.31 0.29 -2.80
C HIS A 16 20.62 0.93 -4.00
N VAL A 17 20.66 2.25 -4.11
CA VAL A 17 20.20 3.02 -5.26
C VAL A 17 21.39 3.84 -5.77
N TRP A 18 21.93 3.44 -6.92
CA TRP A 18 23.19 3.97 -7.45
C TRP A 18 24.34 3.90 -6.43
N LYS A 19 24.72 5.05 -5.84
CA LYS A 19 25.79 5.20 -4.86
C LYS A 19 25.27 5.30 -3.42
N TRP A 20 23.96 5.37 -3.24
CA TRP A 20 23.33 5.56 -1.94
C TRP A 20 22.89 4.20 -1.40
N SER A 21 23.21 3.91 -0.15
CA SER A 21 22.75 2.72 0.56
C SER A 21 21.96 3.13 1.79
N ALA A 22 20.78 2.54 1.98
CA ALA A 22 20.01 2.73 3.19
C ALA A 22 19.59 1.36 3.76
N GLU A 23 19.53 1.28 5.08
CA GLU A 23 19.11 0.07 5.78
C GLU A 23 17.62 -0.20 5.53
N ASN A 24 17.30 -1.45 5.23
CA ASN A 24 15.92 -1.85 4.97
C ASN A 24 15.00 -1.60 6.16
N GLN A 25 15.53 -1.61 7.38
CA GLN A 25 14.79 -1.24 8.58
C GLN A 25 14.34 0.22 8.54
N LEU A 26 15.25 1.15 8.23
CA LEU A 26 14.93 2.57 8.11
C LEU A 26 13.91 2.81 6.99
N ILE A 27 14.15 2.24 5.82
CA ILE A 27 13.27 2.39 4.67
C ILE A 27 11.87 1.83 5.00
N SER A 28 11.80 0.62 5.57
CA SER A 28 10.52 0.01 5.97
C SER A 28 9.80 0.85 7.03
N THR A 29 10.53 1.49 7.95
CA THR A 29 9.94 2.39 8.95
C THR A 29 9.31 3.61 8.29
N VAL A 30 10.02 4.27 7.37
CA VAL A 30 9.53 5.46 6.67
C VAL A 30 8.32 5.12 5.81
N PHE A 31 8.39 4.07 4.99
CA PHE A 31 7.26 3.65 4.17
C PHE A 31 6.06 3.21 5.02
N ALA A 32 6.29 2.47 6.12
CA ALA A 32 5.20 2.08 7.02
C ALA A 32 4.54 3.30 7.69
N ALA A 33 5.31 4.33 8.04
CA ALA A 33 4.76 5.56 8.61
C ALA A 33 3.91 6.33 7.59
N VAL A 34 4.41 6.50 6.35
CA VAL A 34 3.63 7.16 5.28
C VAL A 34 2.37 6.35 4.96
N GLN A 35 2.48 5.03 4.83
CA GLN A 35 1.33 4.16 4.56
C GLN A 35 0.33 4.18 5.72
N LEU A 36 0.79 4.29 6.97
CA LEU A 36 -0.08 4.45 8.14
C LEU A 36 -0.91 5.73 8.04
N LEU A 37 -0.31 6.84 7.60
CA LEU A 37 -1.04 8.10 7.40
C LEU A 37 -2.12 7.98 6.31
N ILE A 38 -1.79 7.33 5.19
CA ILE A 38 -2.74 7.07 4.09
C ILE A 38 -3.92 6.22 4.58
N VAL A 39 -3.63 5.11 5.29
CA VAL A 39 -4.65 4.20 5.82
C VAL A 39 -5.48 4.88 6.92
N ALA A 40 -4.86 5.68 7.79
CA ALA A 40 -5.56 6.42 8.83
C ALA A 40 -6.49 7.49 8.23
N ALA A 41 -6.04 8.20 7.19
CA ALA A 41 -6.88 9.15 6.45
C ALA A 41 -8.09 8.43 5.84
N SER A 42 -7.88 7.31 5.15
CA SER A 42 -8.99 6.53 4.57
C SER A 42 -9.95 5.96 5.63
N PHE A 43 -9.42 5.45 6.74
CA PHE A 43 -10.26 5.04 7.88
C PHE A 43 -11.08 6.20 8.44
N ALA A 44 -10.50 7.40 8.53
CA ALA A 44 -11.22 8.61 8.94
C ALA A 44 -12.31 9.01 7.93
N GLN A 45 -12.11 8.78 6.63
CA GLN A 45 -13.18 8.99 5.63
C GLN A 45 -14.38 8.09 5.90
N HIS A 46 -14.14 6.81 6.21
CA HIS A 46 -15.20 5.87 6.58
C HIS A 46 -15.89 6.28 7.89
N ALA A 47 -15.13 6.63 8.93
CA ALA A 47 -15.67 7.08 10.20
C ALA A 47 -16.55 8.32 10.03
N TYR A 48 -16.08 9.30 9.27
CA TYR A 48 -16.81 10.54 8.98
C TYR A 48 -18.13 10.27 8.23
N SER A 49 -18.10 9.44 7.19
CA SER A 49 -19.31 9.01 6.45
C SER A 49 -20.34 8.35 7.37
N MET A 50 -19.90 7.44 8.24
CA MET A 50 -20.78 6.73 9.18
C MET A 50 -21.36 7.66 10.26
N CYS A 51 -20.55 8.56 10.82
CA CYS A 51 -21.00 9.51 11.83
C CYS A 51 -22.07 10.48 11.30
N ASN A 52 -22.05 10.78 10.01
CA ASN A 52 -23.05 11.63 9.36
C ASN A 52 -24.26 10.85 8.82
N GLY A 53 -24.32 9.53 9.01
CA GLY A 53 -25.45 8.71 8.58
C GLY A 53 -25.50 8.44 7.07
N GLU A 54 -24.40 8.65 6.35
CA GLU A 54 -24.34 8.51 4.88
C GLU A 54 -23.95 7.08 4.42
N GLY A 55 -23.93 6.13 5.36
CA GLY A 55 -23.43 4.77 5.13
C GLY A 55 -21.92 4.65 5.37
N VAL A 56 -21.35 3.51 5.00
CA VAL A 56 -19.95 3.16 5.33
C VAL A 56 -18.92 3.98 4.54
N PHE A 57 -19.23 4.33 3.30
CA PHE A 57 -18.41 5.21 2.50
C PHE A 57 -19.24 5.89 1.41
N ASN A 58 -19.53 7.17 1.57
CA ASN A 58 -20.27 7.95 0.59
C ASN A 58 -19.36 8.87 -0.23
N CYS A 59 -18.48 8.30 -1.05
CA CYS A 59 -17.70 9.11 -1.98
C CYS A 59 -18.51 9.50 -3.22
N GLN A 60 -18.58 10.81 -3.48
CA GLN A 60 -19.21 11.40 -4.65
C GLN A 60 -18.37 12.57 -5.17
N PHE A 61 -18.18 12.64 -6.49
CA PHE A 61 -17.41 13.72 -7.11
C PHE A 61 -18.26 14.97 -7.36
N ASN A 62 -19.57 14.80 -7.55
CA ASN A 62 -20.48 15.91 -7.81
C ASN A 62 -21.05 16.51 -6.51
N THR A 63 -20.49 17.65 -6.10
CA THR A 63 -20.89 18.41 -4.91
C THR A 63 -22.30 19.00 -5.01
N THR A 64 -22.89 19.12 -6.21
CA THR A 64 -24.26 19.66 -6.35
C THR A 64 -25.33 18.66 -5.93
N VAL A 65 -25.07 17.36 -6.05
CA VAL A 65 -25.98 16.28 -5.64
C VAL A 65 -25.77 15.89 -4.18
N ALA A 66 -24.54 16.05 -3.69
CA ALA A 66 -24.12 15.61 -2.36
C ALA A 66 -24.57 16.54 -1.20
N GLY A 67 -25.22 17.67 -1.50
CA GLY A 67 -25.77 18.58 -0.51
C GLY A 67 -24.73 19.51 0.16
N LYS A 68 -25.23 20.50 0.92
CA LYS A 68 -24.43 21.60 1.51
C LYS A 68 -23.33 21.17 2.50
N ASN A 69 -23.33 19.90 2.94
CA ASN A 69 -22.40 19.35 3.94
C ASN A 69 -21.39 18.35 3.34
N HIS A 70 -21.36 18.17 2.01
CA HIS A 70 -20.40 17.25 1.41
C HIS A 70 -18.98 17.79 1.51
N SER A 71 -18.21 17.19 2.42
CA SER A 71 -16.81 17.55 2.62
C SER A 71 -15.99 17.15 1.39
N GLN A 72 -15.08 18.01 0.95
CA GLN A 72 -14.07 17.66 -0.07
C GLN A 72 -13.26 16.42 0.33
N PHE A 73 -13.22 16.11 1.63
CA PHE A 73 -12.62 14.92 2.18
C PHE A 73 -13.30 13.61 1.74
N LEU A 74 -14.59 13.60 1.44
CA LEU A 74 -15.29 12.43 0.88
C LEU A 74 -15.27 12.41 -0.66
N ALA A 75 -14.77 13.44 -1.33
CA ALA A 75 -14.79 13.53 -2.79
C ALA A 75 -13.67 12.72 -3.47
N VAL A 76 -12.86 11.99 -2.70
CA VAL A 76 -11.70 11.23 -3.19
C VAL A 76 -11.58 9.92 -2.40
N ASP A 77 -10.94 8.90 -2.96
CA ASP A 77 -10.53 7.70 -2.21
C ASP A 77 -9.00 7.70 -2.07
N VAL A 78 -8.54 8.02 -0.85
CA VAL A 78 -7.11 8.21 -0.57
C VAL A 78 -6.34 6.89 -0.61
N ILE A 79 -6.95 5.76 -0.21
CA ILE A 79 -6.26 4.47 -0.14
C ILE A 79 -6.15 3.80 -1.52
N VAL A 80 -7.04 4.11 -2.47
CA VAL A 80 -6.91 3.61 -3.84
C VAL A 80 -6.30 4.66 -4.78
N PHE A 81 -5.99 5.85 -4.28
CA PHE A 81 -5.55 6.99 -5.08
C PHE A 81 -6.56 7.38 -6.18
N ASP A 82 -7.86 7.25 -5.88
CA ASP A 82 -8.95 7.67 -6.79
C ASP A 82 -9.31 9.13 -6.51
N TYR A 83 -8.64 10.04 -7.21
CA TYR A 83 -8.92 11.48 -7.17
C TYR A 83 -9.83 11.91 -8.33
N GLY A 84 -10.71 11.02 -8.81
CA GLY A 84 -11.54 11.23 -10.01
C GLY A 84 -11.00 10.53 -11.25
N LEU A 85 -9.98 9.67 -11.11
CA LEU A 85 -9.46 8.88 -12.22
C LEU A 85 -10.56 7.99 -12.78
N PHE A 86 -11.24 7.22 -11.92
CA PHE A 86 -12.24 6.26 -12.41
C PHE A 86 -13.50 6.96 -12.92
N GLN A 87 -13.83 8.15 -12.40
CA GLN A 87 -14.86 9.00 -13.00
C GLN A 87 -14.48 9.38 -14.45
N GLN A 88 -13.25 9.83 -14.70
CA GLN A 88 -12.80 10.21 -16.05
C GLN A 88 -12.73 9.02 -17.00
N LEU A 89 -12.40 7.82 -16.50
CA LEU A 89 -12.25 6.60 -17.30
C LEU A 89 -13.58 5.88 -17.57
N LEU A 90 -14.47 5.82 -16.58
CA LEU A 90 -15.69 5.00 -16.59
C LEU A 90 -16.98 5.82 -16.62
N GLY A 91 -16.91 7.13 -16.38
CA GLY A 91 -18.08 8.02 -16.33
C GLY A 91 -18.94 7.82 -15.07
N THR A 92 -18.34 7.37 -13.96
CA THR A 92 -19.06 7.11 -12.71
C THR A 92 -19.19 8.37 -11.84
N ASP A 93 -20.35 8.57 -11.21
CA ASP A 93 -20.58 9.71 -10.32
C ASP A 93 -19.98 9.55 -8.91
N LYS A 94 -19.60 8.31 -8.56
CA LYS A 94 -19.04 7.91 -7.27
C LYS A 94 -17.64 7.33 -7.43
N CYS A 95 -16.88 7.28 -6.32
CA CYS A 95 -15.61 6.55 -6.29
C CYS A 95 -15.82 5.08 -6.66
N VAL A 96 -14.79 4.46 -7.22
CA VAL A 96 -14.81 3.04 -7.60
C VAL A 96 -15.14 2.11 -6.41
N ALA A 97 -14.83 2.53 -5.18
CA ALA A 97 -15.23 1.87 -3.92
C ALA A 97 -16.71 1.59 -3.81
N ASN A 98 -17.52 2.62 -4.06
CA ASN A 98 -18.95 2.53 -3.89
C ASN A 98 -19.57 1.54 -4.89
N HIS A 99 -18.94 1.38 -6.06
CA HIS A 99 -19.39 0.46 -7.10
C HIS A 99 -18.97 -1.00 -6.86
N LEU A 100 -17.79 -1.23 -6.27
CA LEU A 100 -17.27 -2.58 -6.07
C LEU A 100 -17.83 -3.25 -4.81
N ASP A 101 -17.82 -2.54 -3.70
CA ASP A 101 -18.08 -3.12 -2.38
C ASP A 101 -18.93 -2.22 -1.47
N GLY A 102 -19.43 -1.09 -1.97
CA GLY A 102 -20.13 -0.09 -1.17
C GLY A 102 -19.26 0.54 -0.07
N GLY A 103 -17.94 0.29 -0.10
CA GLY A 103 -16.97 0.70 0.93
C GLY A 103 -16.84 -0.25 2.13
N TYR A 104 -17.58 -1.36 2.20
CA TYR A 104 -17.53 -2.27 3.35
C TYR A 104 -16.22 -3.06 3.43
N MET A 105 -15.77 -3.61 2.30
CA MET A 105 -14.51 -4.36 2.26
C MET A 105 -13.34 -3.41 2.49
N ARG A 106 -13.39 -2.18 1.96
CA ARG A 106 -12.39 -1.14 2.22
C ARG A 106 -12.32 -0.72 3.68
N PHE A 107 -13.46 -0.59 4.36
CA PHE A 107 -13.47 -0.27 5.79
C PHE A 107 -12.77 -1.35 6.63
N VAL A 108 -13.15 -2.63 6.42
CA VAL A 108 -12.51 -3.76 7.11
C VAL A 108 -11.03 -3.84 6.75
N TRP A 109 -10.69 -3.61 5.48
CA TRP A 109 -9.32 -3.56 5.01
C TRP A 109 -8.50 -2.50 5.73
N CYS A 110 -9.00 -1.27 5.82
CA CYS A 110 -8.34 -0.17 6.51
C CYS A 110 -8.09 -0.51 7.98
N LEU A 111 -9.06 -1.10 8.67
CA LEU A 111 -8.90 -1.52 10.07
C LEU A 111 -7.78 -2.56 10.23
N VAL A 112 -7.81 -3.63 9.44
CA VAL A 112 -6.80 -4.69 9.48
C VAL A 112 -5.41 -4.15 9.11
N HIS A 113 -5.35 -3.30 8.08
CA HIS A 113 -4.11 -2.70 7.61
C HIS A 113 -3.51 -1.74 8.64
N LEU A 114 -4.34 -0.90 9.27
CA LEU A 114 -3.93 0.00 10.36
C LEU A 114 -3.27 -0.78 11.50
N ILE A 115 -3.93 -1.84 11.98
CA ILE A 115 -3.40 -2.70 13.07
C ILE A 115 -2.08 -3.33 12.64
N SER A 116 -2.00 -3.86 11.42
CA SER A 116 -0.77 -4.50 10.92
C SER A 116 0.42 -3.53 10.79
N LEU A 117 0.17 -2.28 10.36
CA LEU A 117 1.19 -1.24 10.25
C LEU A 117 1.64 -0.72 11.61
N LEU A 118 0.73 -0.61 12.58
CA LEU A 118 1.08 -0.28 13.96
C LEU A 118 1.99 -1.36 14.56
N LEU A 119 1.65 -2.65 14.37
CA LEU A 119 2.50 -3.75 14.81
C LEU A 119 3.88 -3.71 14.13
N LEU A 120 3.92 -3.44 12.82
CA LEU A 120 5.17 -3.27 12.09
C LEU A 120 6.02 -2.15 12.69
N LEU A 121 5.46 -0.95 12.86
CA LEU A 121 6.17 0.22 13.39
C LEU A 121 6.67 0.00 14.82
N VAL A 122 5.88 -0.63 15.68
CA VAL A 122 6.34 -1.01 17.03
C VAL A 122 7.57 -1.93 16.94
N GLN A 123 7.56 -2.90 16.03
CA GLN A 123 8.68 -3.84 15.87
C GLN A 123 9.92 -3.22 15.23
N VAL A 124 9.77 -2.31 14.26
CA VAL A 124 10.92 -1.75 13.52
C VAL A 124 11.47 -0.44 14.08
N ALA A 125 10.62 0.38 14.70
CA ALA A 125 10.99 1.69 15.22
C ALA A 125 11.23 1.66 16.73
N LEU A 126 10.34 1.02 17.51
CA LEU A 126 10.41 1.05 18.98
C LEU A 126 11.21 -0.12 19.56
N LEU A 127 11.07 -1.30 18.96
CA LEU A 127 11.60 -2.56 19.48
C LEU A 127 12.49 -3.33 18.48
N PRO A 128 13.45 -2.68 17.80
CA PRO A 128 14.18 -3.30 16.68
C PRO A 128 15.01 -4.52 17.09
N ARG A 129 15.57 -4.51 18.30
CA ARG A 129 16.37 -5.63 18.83
C ARG A 129 15.53 -6.86 19.17
N THR A 130 14.25 -6.67 19.48
CA THR A 130 13.32 -7.75 19.83
C THR A 130 12.36 -8.08 18.69
N ALA A 131 12.60 -7.54 17.48
CA ALA A 131 11.79 -7.81 16.30
C ALA A 131 11.56 -9.32 16.09
N GLN A 132 10.28 -9.72 16.13
CA GLN A 132 9.85 -11.10 15.99
C GLN A 132 9.22 -11.33 14.61
N PRO A 133 9.69 -12.34 13.85
CA PRO A 133 9.12 -12.65 12.54
C PRO A 133 7.61 -12.92 12.57
N ALA A 134 7.07 -13.42 13.70
CA ALA A 134 5.63 -13.68 13.81
C ALA A 134 4.80 -12.38 13.74
N LEU A 135 5.25 -11.31 14.40
CA LEU A 135 4.54 -10.02 14.44
C LEU A 135 4.69 -9.21 13.15
N LEU A 136 5.72 -9.50 12.34
CA LEU A 136 5.91 -8.89 11.02
C LEU A 136 5.03 -9.53 9.93
N ARG A 137 4.57 -10.78 10.12
CA ARG A 137 3.79 -11.52 9.10
C ARG A 137 2.50 -10.80 8.68
N PRO A 138 1.67 -10.27 9.59
CA PRO A 138 0.43 -9.60 9.19
C PRO A 138 0.71 -8.42 8.25
N ALA A 139 1.71 -7.60 8.56
CA ALA A 139 2.06 -6.45 7.74
C ALA A 139 2.55 -6.88 6.35
N VAL A 140 3.43 -7.88 6.27
CA VAL A 140 3.91 -8.42 4.98
C VAL A 140 2.75 -8.95 4.14
N PHE A 141 1.83 -9.69 4.75
CA PHE A 141 0.69 -10.30 4.07
C PHE A 141 -0.31 -9.25 3.56
N VAL A 142 -0.73 -8.34 4.43
CA VAL A 142 -1.71 -7.29 4.10
C VAL A 142 -1.13 -6.34 3.05
N GLN A 143 0.12 -5.89 3.20
CA GLN A 143 0.77 -5.02 2.23
C GLN A 143 0.92 -5.68 0.85
N SER A 144 1.16 -6.99 0.81
CA SER A 144 1.23 -7.75 -0.45
C SER A 144 -0.11 -7.78 -1.18
N ILE A 145 -1.19 -8.10 -0.47
CA ILE A 145 -2.55 -8.11 -1.05
C ILE A 145 -2.94 -6.70 -1.50
N TYR A 146 -2.62 -5.67 -0.71
CA TYR A 146 -2.92 -4.29 -1.07
C TYR A 146 -2.26 -3.90 -2.40
N SER A 147 -0.96 -4.17 -2.54
CA SER A 147 -0.23 -3.88 -3.78
C SER A 147 -0.74 -4.69 -4.97
N LEU A 148 -1.11 -5.96 -4.75
CA LEU A 148 -1.75 -6.77 -5.78
C LEU A 148 -3.13 -6.22 -6.18
N GLY A 149 -3.93 -5.75 -5.22
CA GLY A 149 -5.23 -5.13 -5.49
C GLY A 149 -5.12 -3.89 -6.37
N LEU A 150 -4.13 -3.03 -6.12
CA LEU A 150 -3.84 -1.87 -6.97
C LEU A 150 -3.44 -2.29 -8.38
N ILE A 151 -2.57 -3.30 -8.53
CA ILE A 151 -2.17 -3.81 -9.85
C ILE A 151 -3.36 -4.45 -10.59
N ILE A 152 -4.22 -5.19 -9.91
CA ILE A 152 -5.42 -5.79 -10.52
C ILE A 152 -6.35 -4.70 -11.03
N LEU A 153 -6.58 -3.64 -10.25
CA LEU A 153 -7.42 -2.53 -10.64
C LEU A 153 -6.81 -1.74 -11.81
N LEU A 154 -5.48 -1.54 -11.80
CA LEU A 154 -4.73 -0.98 -12.91
C LEU A 154 -4.94 -1.80 -14.19
N LEU A 155 -4.76 -3.13 -14.13
CA LEU A 155 -4.93 -4.03 -15.27
C LEU A 155 -6.37 -4.06 -15.78
N ALA A 156 -7.35 -4.07 -14.88
CA ALA A 156 -8.77 -4.05 -15.22
C ALA A 156 -9.16 -2.77 -15.99
N THR A 157 -8.50 -1.65 -15.69
CA THR A 157 -8.80 -0.36 -16.32
C THR A 157 -7.79 0.06 -17.39
N LEU A 158 -6.73 -0.72 -17.60
CA LEU A 158 -5.65 -0.44 -18.55
C LEU A 158 -6.15 -0.10 -19.97
N PRO A 159 -7.12 -0.83 -20.56
CA PRO A 159 -7.60 -0.51 -21.91
C PRO A 159 -8.28 0.87 -21.98
N LYS A 160 -9.09 1.21 -20.97
CA LYS A 160 -9.79 2.49 -20.89
C LYS A 160 -8.82 3.63 -20.59
N MET A 161 -7.86 3.38 -19.72
CA MET A 161 -6.81 4.34 -19.39
C MET A 161 -5.93 4.67 -20.59
N LEU A 162 -5.53 3.67 -21.37
CA LEU A 162 -4.76 3.89 -22.60
C LEU A 162 -5.56 4.70 -23.63
N SER A 163 -6.83 4.33 -23.85
CA SER A 163 -7.72 5.08 -24.73
C SER A 163 -7.90 6.53 -24.28
N ALA A 164 -8.04 6.76 -22.98
CA ALA A 164 -8.17 8.10 -22.41
C ALA A 164 -6.87 8.92 -22.54
N LEU A 165 -5.71 8.31 -22.34
CA LEU A 165 -4.41 8.98 -22.53
C LEU A 165 -4.17 9.39 -23.98
N ILE A 166 -4.63 8.60 -24.96
CA ILE A 166 -4.50 8.94 -26.38
C ILE A 166 -5.43 10.11 -26.74
N ASN A 167 -6.68 10.08 -26.27
CA ASN A 167 -7.71 11.03 -26.73
C ASN A 167 -7.81 12.29 -25.86
N ARG A 168 -7.47 12.21 -24.58
CA ARG A 168 -7.70 13.25 -23.55
C ARG A 168 -6.55 13.33 -22.54
N PHE A 169 -5.31 13.36 -23.06
CA PHE A 169 -4.10 13.34 -22.23
C PHE A 169 -4.09 14.44 -21.16
N GLY A 170 -4.41 15.69 -21.53
CA GLY A 170 -4.35 16.83 -20.61
C GLY A 170 -5.27 16.70 -19.40
N GLU A 171 -6.43 16.07 -19.56
CA GLU A 171 -7.43 15.93 -18.50
C GLU A 171 -7.12 14.77 -17.55
N VAL A 172 -6.54 13.68 -18.08
CA VAL A 172 -6.42 12.38 -17.39
C VAL A 172 -5.00 12.11 -16.90
N SER A 173 -3.99 12.79 -17.46
CA SER A 173 -2.56 12.54 -17.17
C SER A 173 -2.21 12.67 -15.69
N THR A 174 -2.62 13.76 -15.02
CA THR A 174 -2.29 13.99 -13.60
C THR A 174 -2.83 12.89 -12.70
N ASN A 175 -4.12 12.56 -12.82
CA ASN A 175 -4.76 11.51 -12.02
C ASN A 175 -4.16 10.14 -12.30
N THR A 176 -3.83 9.88 -13.57
CA THR A 176 -3.13 8.66 -13.99
C THR A 176 -1.74 8.58 -13.35
N SER A 177 -0.96 9.66 -13.39
CA SER A 177 0.38 9.72 -12.79
C SER A 177 0.34 9.51 -11.28
N ILE A 178 -0.64 10.10 -10.57
CA ILE A 178 -0.82 9.90 -9.13
C ILE A 178 -1.09 8.42 -8.82
N TYR A 179 -2.02 7.80 -9.55
CA TYR A 179 -2.37 6.39 -9.37
C TYR A 179 -1.19 5.45 -9.66
N PHE A 180 -0.45 5.69 -10.75
CA PHE A 180 0.76 4.94 -11.08
C PHE A 180 1.86 5.11 -10.04
N ALA A 181 2.10 6.34 -9.57
CA ALA A 181 3.10 6.61 -8.54
C ALA A 181 2.74 5.89 -7.24
N GLY A 182 1.48 5.99 -6.79
CA GLY A 182 0.97 5.30 -5.60
C GLY A 182 1.11 3.78 -5.71
N THR A 183 0.74 3.20 -6.86
CA THR A 183 0.90 1.76 -7.13
C THR A 183 2.37 1.34 -7.13
N PHE A 184 3.23 2.12 -7.79
CA PHE A 184 4.67 1.86 -7.86
C PHE A 184 5.34 1.90 -6.48
N PHE A 185 5.08 2.93 -5.68
CA PHE A 185 5.66 3.04 -4.33
C PHE A 185 5.17 1.91 -3.41
N ASN A 186 3.91 1.50 -3.52
CA ASN A 186 3.39 0.36 -2.75
C ASN A 186 4.04 -0.97 -3.16
N TRP A 187 4.29 -1.15 -4.45
CA TRP A 187 5.04 -2.30 -4.94
C TRP A 187 6.48 -2.33 -4.41
N ILE A 188 7.18 -1.19 -4.48
CA ILE A 188 8.53 -1.06 -3.93
C ILE A 188 8.55 -1.32 -2.42
N PHE A 189 7.61 -0.73 -1.67
CA PHE A 189 7.50 -0.98 -0.23
C PHE A 189 7.30 -2.46 0.07
N THR A 190 6.43 -3.14 -0.66
CA THR A 190 6.19 -4.59 -0.52
C THR A 190 7.47 -5.40 -0.70
N LEU A 191 8.26 -5.09 -1.73
CA LEU A 191 9.51 -5.79 -2.02
C LEU A 191 10.54 -5.60 -0.89
N ILE A 192 10.71 -4.36 -0.43
CA ILE A 192 11.64 -4.05 0.66
C ILE A 192 11.19 -4.72 1.96
N LEU A 193 9.89 -4.67 2.25
CA LEU A 193 9.32 -5.28 3.45
C LEU A 193 9.50 -6.81 3.46
N TRP A 194 9.36 -7.46 2.30
CA TRP A 194 9.66 -8.90 2.15
C TRP A 194 11.13 -9.22 2.40
N HIS A 195 12.07 -8.45 1.82
CA HIS A 195 13.50 -8.63 2.05
C HIS A 195 13.87 -8.42 3.52
N PHE A 196 13.34 -7.38 4.15
CA PHE A 196 13.52 -7.13 5.56
C PHE A 196 12.95 -8.26 6.43
N TYR A 197 11.77 -8.79 6.10
CA TYR A 197 11.19 -9.93 6.81
C TYR A 197 12.10 -11.16 6.76
N TRP A 198 12.64 -11.49 5.57
CA TRP A 198 13.55 -12.63 5.40
C TRP A 198 14.85 -12.44 6.17
N TYR A 199 15.40 -11.22 6.17
CA TYR A 199 16.56 -10.85 6.98
C TYR A 199 16.33 -11.10 8.47
N VAL A 200 15.25 -10.56 9.06
CA VAL A 200 14.92 -10.75 10.48
C VAL A 200 14.70 -12.23 10.80
N LYS A 201 14.05 -12.97 9.90
CA LYS A 201 13.83 -14.41 10.05
C LYS A 201 15.14 -15.21 10.01
N ALA A 202 16.07 -14.85 9.14
CA ALA A 202 17.38 -15.48 9.06
C ALA A 202 18.21 -15.21 10.33
N LEU A 203 18.23 -13.95 10.79
CA LEU A 203 18.93 -13.55 12.02
C LEU A 203 18.43 -14.33 13.25
N ARG A 204 17.11 -14.56 13.34
CA ARG A 204 16.48 -15.30 14.44
C ARG A 204 16.62 -16.81 14.37
N ARG A 205 16.88 -17.38 13.19
CA ARG A 205 17.08 -18.83 13.03
C ARG A 205 18.44 -19.31 13.54
N GLY A 206 19.40 -18.40 13.78
CA GLY A 206 20.73 -18.72 14.30
C GLY A 206 21.56 -19.65 13.39
N PRO A 207 22.87 -19.85 13.68
CA PRO A 207 23.74 -20.75 12.92
C PRO A 207 23.37 -22.24 13.03
N THR A 208 22.52 -22.62 13.99
CA THR A 208 22.25 -24.01 14.36
C THR A 208 21.43 -24.81 13.33
N ALA A 209 20.83 -24.17 12.32
CA ALA A 209 20.09 -24.86 11.27
C ALA A 209 20.94 -25.29 10.05
N ARG A 210 22.21 -24.87 9.96
CA ARG A 210 23.14 -25.30 8.87
C ARG A 210 24.32 -26.16 9.36
N GLY A 211 24.39 -26.48 10.66
CA GLY A 211 25.51 -27.19 11.28
C GLY A 211 25.18 -28.57 11.86
N GLY A 212 24.12 -29.22 11.40
CA GLY A 212 23.67 -30.56 11.84
C GLY A 212 24.11 -31.72 10.93
N LYS A 213 25.26 -31.59 10.26
CA LYS A 213 26.01 -32.74 9.71
C LYS A 213 27.43 -32.67 10.25
N ARG A 214 27.55 -32.89 11.57
CA ARG A 214 28.82 -33.37 12.11
C ARG A 214 28.86 -34.86 11.76
N LEU A 215 29.84 -35.19 10.94
CA LEU A 215 30.10 -36.51 10.38
C LEU A 215 29.89 -37.62 11.41
N TYR A 216 29.08 -38.59 11.01
CA TYR A 216 29.05 -39.93 11.59
C TYR A 216 30.34 -40.64 11.18
N ASN A 217 31.03 -41.18 12.17
CA ASN A 217 31.86 -42.39 12.18
C ASN A 217 33.06 -42.54 11.24
N ASP A 218 34.14 -42.98 11.90
CA ASP A 218 35.33 -43.71 11.44
C ASP A 218 36.43 -42.94 10.68
#